data_AF-A0A9P5VXA3-F1
#
_entry.id   AF-A0A9P5VXA3-F1
#
_cell.length_a   1.000
_cell.length_b   1.000
_cell.length_c   1.000
_cell.angle_alpha   90.00
_cell.angle_beta   90.00
_cell.angle_gamma   90.00
#
_symmetry.space_group_name_H-M   'P 1'
#
loop_
_entity.id
_entity.type
_entity.pdbx_description
1 polymer ?
#
loop_
_entity_poly.entity_id
_entity_poly.type
_entity_poly.pdbx_seq_one_letter_code
_entity_poly.pdbx_strand_id
1 'polypeptide(L)'
;MERASTGTMQAPLKNRQLPSFSPSLCLFQESRDRNRHQRSSAWEFDHLCTASFNEAALDLDEIPWKEQPFVKLVKNKAYYKRFQVKYRRRREGKTDYYARKRLVVQAKNKYNSPKYRLVVRFTNKDVVCQIVYAKLQGDFVLASAYAHELTKYGVKGGLTNWAAAYATGLLVARRVLTKLGLADKYEGVTEPDGTIAMTEAVEDAPRPFKCFLDVGLKRTSTGSRVFAAMKGASDGGLFIPHGEQRFPGYDAEAKELDSEVLRSYIYGGHVADYMRYLEEEDDDKYKKQFSKFIAAGVEPDDLEEMYQEAHNAIRADPVHVPTQKKKPAAGEKVKNNYKRRLNLKQRKNKVQQKLKAFEAKLAA
;
A
#
# COMPACT_ATOMS: atom_id res chain seq x y z
N MET A 1 -69.35 31.92 -9.52
CA MET A 1 -69.10 32.99 -10.50
C MET A 1 -67.68 33.48 -10.28
N GLU A 2 -66.88 33.27 -11.32
CA GLU A 2 -65.56 33.82 -11.68
C GLU A 2 -64.71 34.58 -10.65
N ARG A 3 -63.45 34.14 -10.53
CA ARG A 3 -62.20 34.86 -10.89
C ARG A 3 -61.02 34.06 -10.33
N ALA A 4 -59.83 34.01 -10.90
CA ALA A 4 -59.31 34.18 -12.24
C ALA A 4 -57.92 33.49 -12.17
N SER A 5 -57.55 32.80 -13.23
CA SER A 5 -56.30 32.05 -13.41
C SER A 5 -55.04 32.89 -13.15
N THR A 6 -54.14 32.41 -12.30
CA THR A 6 -52.75 32.89 -12.25
C THR A 6 -51.87 31.90 -13.00
N GLY A 7 -51.51 32.27 -14.24
CA GLY A 7 -50.61 31.53 -15.09
C GLY A 7 -49.17 31.63 -14.58
N THR A 8 -48.54 30.47 -14.39
CA THR A 8 -47.10 30.29 -14.24
C THR A 8 -46.39 30.62 -15.55
N MET A 9 -45.65 31.74 -15.60
CA MET A 9 -44.72 32.01 -16.70
C MET A 9 -43.44 31.18 -16.52
N GLN A 10 -43.26 30.19 -17.39
CA GLN A 10 -41.97 29.53 -17.66
C GLN A 10 -41.02 30.51 -18.35
N ALA A 11 -39.86 30.77 -17.75
CA ALA A 11 -38.76 31.45 -18.42
C ALA A 11 -38.03 30.48 -19.37
N PRO A 12 -37.74 30.85 -20.62
CA PRO A 12 -37.03 29.99 -21.55
C PRO A 12 -35.54 29.87 -21.19
N LEU A 13 -35.08 28.62 -21.07
CA LEU A 13 -33.67 28.23 -20.95
C LEU A 13 -32.89 28.66 -22.21
N LYS A 14 -32.11 29.73 -22.12
CA LYS A 14 -31.09 30.04 -23.15
C LYS A 14 -29.91 29.08 -22.98
N ASN A 15 -29.80 28.15 -23.92
CA ASN A 15 -28.61 27.36 -24.22
C ASN A 15 -27.37 28.27 -24.30
N ARG A 16 -26.49 28.21 -23.29
CA ARG A 16 -25.10 28.65 -23.44
C ARG A 16 -24.29 27.44 -23.89
N GLN A 17 -24.02 27.39 -25.20
CA GLN A 17 -22.94 26.56 -25.76
C GLN A 17 -21.63 26.96 -25.08
N LEU A 18 -21.02 26.02 -24.37
CA LEU A 18 -19.63 26.11 -23.93
C LEU A 18 -18.74 25.83 -25.15
N PRO A 19 -17.72 26.66 -25.44
CA PRO A 19 -16.81 26.35 -26.53
C PRO A 19 -15.98 25.11 -26.20
N SER A 20 -16.08 24.12 -27.09
CA SER A 20 -15.27 22.92 -27.13
C SER A 20 -13.81 23.28 -27.42
N PHE A 21 -12.94 23.16 -26.42
CA PHE A 21 -11.49 23.13 -26.65
C PHE A 21 -11.09 21.71 -27.04
N SER A 22 -10.72 21.55 -28.31
CA SER A 22 -10.02 20.38 -28.82
C SER A 22 -8.62 20.28 -28.21
N PRO A 23 -8.18 19.11 -27.72
CA PRO A 23 -6.78 18.89 -27.39
C PRO A 23 -6.04 18.43 -28.65
N SER A 24 -5.26 19.33 -29.26
CA SER A 24 -4.21 18.91 -30.18
C SER A 24 -3.12 18.18 -29.39
N LEU A 25 -3.08 16.86 -29.60
CA LEU A 25 -1.94 16.01 -29.27
C LEU A 25 -0.70 16.56 -29.99
N CYS A 26 0.31 16.99 -29.24
CA CYS A 26 1.69 16.92 -29.69
C CYS A 26 2.34 15.78 -28.92
N LEU A 27 2.51 14.66 -29.63
CA LEU A 27 3.33 13.53 -29.24
C LEU A 27 4.77 14.01 -29.09
N PHE A 28 5.31 13.93 -27.87
CA PHE A 28 6.75 13.83 -27.68
C PHE A 28 7.04 12.51 -26.96
N GLN A 29 7.41 11.53 -27.76
CA GLN A 29 7.98 10.26 -27.32
C GLN A 29 9.34 10.55 -26.66
N GLU A 30 9.45 10.32 -25.36
CA GLU A 30 10.75 10.06 -24.75
C GLU A 30 10.89 8.54 -24.59
N SER A 31 11.62 7.97 -25.54
CA SER A 31 12.25 6.66 -25.43
C SER A 31 13.13 6.63 -24.19
N ARG A 32 12.72 5.83 -23.20
CA ARG A 32 13.63 5.33 -22.18
C ARG A 32 14.50 4.27 -22.84
N ASP A 33 15.66 4.69 -23.32
CA ASP A 33 16.74 3.75 -23.58
C ASP A 33 17.90 3.87 -22.59
N ARG A 34 18.28 2.68 -22.19
CA ARG A 34 19.32 2.31 -21.25
C ARG A 34 20.65 2.76 -21.83
N ASN A 35 21.48 3.42 -21.02
CA ASN A 35 22.90 3.07 -21.04
C ASN A 35 23.52 3.17 -19.65
N ARG A 36 23.53 1.99 -19.02
CA ARG A 36 24.26 1.65 -17.80
C ARG A 36 25.66 1.19 -18.25
N HIS A 37 26.49 2.07 -18.80
CA HIS A 37 27.91 1.80 -19.10
C HIS A 37 28.66 3.14 -19.13
N GLN A 38 28.85 3.73 -17.95
CA GLN A 38 29.87 4.77 -17.65
C GLN A 38 29.73 5.09 -16.14
N ARG A 39 30.12 4.11 -15.32
CA ARG A 39 30.34 4.31 -13.87
C ARG A 39 31.62 3.54 -13.51
N SER A 40 32.73 3.97 -14.07
CA SER A 40 34.07 3.43 -13.78
C SER A 40 35.13 4.52 -13.73
N SER A 41 34.75 5.75 -13.38
CA SER A 41 35.67 6.89 -13.21
C SER A 41 35.18 7.84 -12.12
N ALA A 42 34.81 7.28 -10.96
CA ALA A 42 34.41 8.07 -9.78
C ALA A 42 35.19 7.70 -8.51
N TRP A 43 36.35 7.08 -8.66
CA TRP A 43 37.22 6.64 -7.55
C TRP A 43 38.64 7.23 -7.60
N GLU A 44 38.85 8.23 -8.46
CA GLU A 44 40.16 8.86 -8.63
C GLU A 44 40.02 10.37 -8.50
N PHE A 45 39.42 10.82 -7.40
CA PHE A 45 39.38 12.25 -7.03
C PHE A 45 39.29 12.47 -5.50
N ASP A 46 39.78 11.51 -4.70
CA ASP A 46 39.65 11.56 -3.22
C ASP A 46 40.97 11.82 -2.48
N HIS A 47 42.05 12.26 -3.15
CA HIS A 47 43.33 12.50 -2.45
C HIS A 47 44.08 13.81 -2.73
N LEU A 48 43.48 14.80 -3.37
CA LEU A 48 44.11 16.12 -3.57
C LEU A 48 43.15 17.27 -3.26
N CYS A 49 42.70 17.38 -2.00
CA CYS A 49 42.10 18.62 -1.52
C CYS A 49 42.25 18.81 -0.01
N THR A 50 43.46 18.55 0.50
CA THR A 50 43.93 19.12 1.78
C THR A 50 44.81 20.31 1.47
N ALA A 51 44.21 21.39 0.96
CA ALA A 51 44.84 22.69 0.88
C ALA A 51 43.82 23.74 1.31
N SER A 52 43.96 24.19 2.56
CA SER A 52 43.63 25.53 3.05
C SER A 52 42.60 26.32 2.22
N PHE A 53 41.31 26.06 2.44
CA PHE A 53 40.28 27.01 2.05
C PHE A 53 39.84 27.77 3.31
N ASN A 54 40.39 28.97 3.43
CA ASN A 54 40.02 29.97 4.42
C ASN A 54 38.50 30.19 4.44
N GLU A 55 38.00 30.57 5.61
CA GLU A 55 36.63 31.02 5.88
C GLU A 55 36.24 32.23 5.00
N ALA A 56 35.87 31.99 3.75
CA ALA A 56 35.02 32.92 3.01
C ALA A 56 33.58 32.62 3.43
N ALA A 57 32.98 33.56 4.16
CA ALA A 57 31.55 33.57 4.45
C ALA A 57 30.81 33.56 3.10
N LEU A 58 30.20 32.42 2.75
CA LEU A 58 29.22 32.39 1.66
C LEU A 58 27.99 33.16 2.15
N ASP A 59 27.93 34.43 1.76
CA ASP A 59 26.79 35.29 1.91
C ASP A 59 25.57 34.63 1.26
N LEU A 60 24.50 34.49 2.05
CA LEU A 60 23.20 33.96 1.61
C LEU A 60 22.49 34.88 0.59
N ASP A 61 23.15 35.94 0.14
CA ASP A 61 22.69 36.85 -0.90
C ASP A 61 23.22 36.48 -2.30
N GLU A 62 24.22 35.60 -2.43
CA GLU A 62 24.69 35.06 -3.71
C GLU A 62 24.01 33.72 -4.04
N ILE A 63 22.68 33.71 -3.98
CA ILE A 63 21.90 32.56 -4.41
C ILE A 63 21.49 32.79 -5.88
N PRO A 64 21.98 32.00 -6.86
CA PRO A 64 21.82 32.26 -8.30
C PRO A 64 20.37 32.13 -8.84
N TRP A 65 19.38 31.85 -7.98
CA TRP A 65 17.96 31.90 -8.34
C TRP A 65 17.29 33.24 -8.02
N LYS A 66 17.98 34.16 -7.32
CA LYS A 66 17.44 35.49 -6.97
C LYS A 66 17.36 36.42 -8.19
N GLU A 67 17.99 36.04 -9.30
CA GLU A 67 18.12 36.83 -10.53
C GLU A 67 17.54 36.10 -11.76
N GLN A 68 16.34 35.53 -11.64
CA GLN A 68 15.50 35.33 -12.82
C GLN A 68 14.45 36.45 -12.87
N PRO A 69 14.75 37.60 -13.51
CA PRO A 69 13.94 38.83 -13.43
C PRO A 69 12.51 38.71 -13.99
N PHE A 70 12.12 37.55 -14.52
CA PHE A 70 10.85 37.35 -15.21
C PHE A 70 9.87 36.39 -14.50
N VAL A 71 10.21 35.81 -13.34
CA VAL A 71 9.30 34.88 -12.64
C VAL A 71 8.55 35.57 -11.50
N LYS A 72 7.25 35.82 -11.71
CA LYS A 72 6.36 36.34 -10.66
C LYS A 72 6.31 35.39 -9.45
N LEU A 73 6.58 35.90 -8.25
CA LEU A 73 6.51 35.12 -7.02
C LEU A 73 5.06 34.71 -6.69
N VAL A 74 4.72 33.45 -6.98
CA VAL A 74 3.38 32.89 -6.76
C VAL A 74 3.14 32.53 -5.27
N LYS A 75 4.14 31.95 -4.60
CA LYS A 75 4.03 31.50 -3.20
C LYS A 75 4.38 32.62 -2.22
N ASN A 76 3.60 33.70 -2.24
CA ASN A 76 3.78 34.87 -1.39
C ASN A 76 2.99 34.76 -0.05
N LYS A 77 3.13 35.74 0.83
CA LYS A 77 2.39 35.80 2.11
C LYS A 77 0.87 35.77 1.91
N ALA A 78 0.36 36.40 0.84
CA ALA A 78 -1.06 36.41 0.51
C ALA A 78 -1.58 35.02 0.12
N TYR A 79 -0.79 34.24 -0.63
CA TYR A 79 -1.07 32.85 -0.97
C TYR A 79 -1.26 32.00 0.28
N TYR A 80 -0.29 32.03 1.21
CA TYR A 80 -0.35 31.21 2.42
C TYR A 80 -1.47 31.61 3.37
N LYS A 81 -1.89 32.89 3.39
CA LYS A 81 -3.06 33.34 4.16
C LYS A 81 -4.38 32.71 3.67
N ARG A 82 -4.48 32.36 2.40
CA ARG A 82 -5.69 31.77 1.78
C ARG A 82 -5.55 30.28 1.46
N PHE A 83 -4.37 29.70 1.71
CA PHE A 83 -4.07 28.32 1.34
C PHE A 83 -4.79 27.34 2.28
N GLN A 84 -5.82 26.68 1.76
CA GLN A 84 -6.52 25.63 2.49
C GLN A 84 -5.79 24.29 2.35
N VAL A 85 -5.23 23.81 3.46
CA VAL A 85 -4.58 22.50 3.49
C VAL A 85 -5.60 21.36 3.33
N LYS A 86 -5.26 20.38 2.51
CA LYS A 86 -6.02 19.12 2.45
C LYS A 86 -5.78 18.28 3.71
N TYR A 87 -6.65 17.29 3.96
CA TYR A 87 -6.51 16.38 5.10
C TYR A 87 -5.12 15.72 5.17
N ARG A 88 -4.64 15.46 6.39
CA ARG A 88 -3.28 14.93 6.65
C ARG A 88 -2.90 13.77 5.73
N ARG A 89 -3.72 12.71 5.70
CA ARG A 89 -3.44 11.50 4.88
C ARG A 89 -3.51 11.74 3.36
N ARG A 90 -4.21 12.79 2.92
CA ARG A 90 -4.23 13.20 1.50
C ARG A 90 -2.93 13.91 1.12
N ARG A 91 -2.39 14.75 2.03
CA ARG A 91 -1.07 15.38 1.87
C ARG A 91 0.06 14.36 1.89
N GLU A 92 -0.05 13.32 2.72
CA GLU A 92 0.88 12.18 2.72
C GLU A 92 0.68 11.21 1.53
N GLY A 93 -0.38 11.38 0.73
CA GLY A 93 -0.65 10.50 -0.41
C GLY A 93 -0.98 9.06 -0.03
N LYS A 94 -1.56 8.80 1.15
CA LYS A 94 -1.81 7.44 1.67
C LYS A 94 -3.27 7.00 1.59
N THR A 95 -4.20 7.92 1.31
CA THR A 95 -5.63 7.62 1.36
C THR A 95 -6.39 8.46 0.37
N ASP A 96 -7.20 7.77 -0.44
CA ASP A 96 -8.31 8.39 -1.14
C ASP A 96 -9.53 8.46 -0.19
N TYR A 97 -9.93 9.68 0.15
CA TYR A 97 -11.08 9.92 1.02
C TYR A 97 -12.42 9.68 0.31
N TYR A 98 -12.44 9.72 -1.03
CA TYR A 98 -13.66 9.46 -1.78
C TYR A 98 -14.06 7.98 -1.72
N ALA A 99 -13.13 7.08 -2.04
CA ALA A 99 -13.31 5.64 -1.83
C ALA A 99 -13.57 5.30 -0.35
N ARG A 100 -12.78 5.88 0.57
CA ARG A 100 -12.93 5.62 2.01
C ARG A 100 -14.31 6.02 2.53
N LYS A 101 -14.88 7.15 2.10
CA LYS A 101 -16.21 7.60 2.52
C LYS A 101 -17.26 6.52 2.21
N ARG A 102 -17.23 5.93 1.02
CA ARG A 102 -18.20 4.88 0.60
C ARG A 102 -18.00 3.56 1.34
N LEU A 103 -16.74 3.19 1.59
CA LEU A 103 -16.41 1.97 2.32
C LEU A 103 -16.77 2.05 3.81
N VAL A 104 -16.59 3.22 4.44
CA VAL A 104 -16.79 3.41 5.88
C VAL A 104 -18.24 3.70 6.25
N VAL A 105 -18.94 4.49 5.44
CA VAL A 105 -20.32 4.90 5.77
C VAL A 105 -21.23 3.67 5.84
N GLN A 106 -21.88 3.53 6.99
CA GLN A 106 -22.87 2.52 7.27
C GLN A 106 -24.28 3.12 7.13
N ALA A 107 -25.26 2.27 6.80
CA ALA A 107 -26.66 2.67 6.80
C ALA A 107 -27.10 3.05 8.23
N LYS A 108 -27.75 4.21 8.37
CA LYS A 108 -28.08 4.77 9.70
C LYS A 108 -29.05 3.89 10.50
N ASN A 109 -29.90 3.13 9.81
CA ASN A 109 -30.81 2.14 10.43
C ASN A 109 -30.08 0.95 11.07
N LYS A 110 -28.77 0.75 10.79
CA LYS A 110 -27.96 -0.29 11.43
C LYS A 110 -27.25 0.19 12.70
N TYR A 111 -27.49 1.44 13.12
CA TYR A 111 -27.00 2.07 14.35
C TYR A 111 -25.52 1.75 14.64
N ASN A 112 -25.24 0.99 15.72
CA ASN A 112 -23.90 0.67 16.19
C ASN A 112 -23.26 -0.53 15.47
N SER A 113 -23.93 -1.14 14.50
CA SER A 113 -23.40 -2.30 13.77
C SER A 113 -22.18 -1.89 12.92
N PRO A 114 -20.98 -2.39 13.23
CA PRO A 114 -19.77 -2.01 12.52
C PRO A 114 -19.79 -2.51 11.07
N LYS A 115 -19.25 -1.69 10.16
CA LYS A 115 -18.99 -2.09 8.77
C LYS A 115 -17.54 -2.54 8.65
N TYR A 116 -17.33 -3.84 8.54
CA TYR A 116 -16.01 -4.45 8.45
C TYR A 116 -15.42 -4.34 7.04
N ARG A 117 -14.13 -4.05 6.97
CA ARG A 117 -13.36 -3.98 5.74
C ARG A 117 -12.06 -4.77 5.88
N LEU A 118 -11.72 -5.52 4.83
CA LEU A 118 -10.44 -6.16 4.67
C LEU A 118 -9.47 -5.17 4.01
N VAL A 119 -8.61 -4.57 4.83
CA VAL A 119 -7.56 -3.66 4.38
C VAL A 119 -6.38 -4.49 3.92
N VAL A 120 -6.13 -4.50 2.61
CA VAL A 120 -4.98 -5.18 2.00
C VAL A 120 -3.96 -4.13 1.55
N ARG A 121 -2.73 -4.21 2.03
CA ARG A 121 -1.64 -3.28 1.66
C ARG A 121 -0.39 -4.05 1.33
N PHE A 122 0.24 -3.65 0.22
CA PHE A 122 1.55 -4.15 -0.18
C PHE A 122 2.59 -3.09 0.16
N THR A 123 3.62 -3.51 0.88
CA THR A 123 4.89 -2.80 0.96
C THR A 123 5.85 -3.40 -0.06
N ASN A 124 7.11 -2.95 -0.08
CA ASN A 124 8.10 -3.49 -1.02
C ASN A 124 8.46 -4.96 -0.73
N LYS A 125 8.34 -5.42 0.52
CA LYS A 125 8.81 -6.74 0.96
C LYS A 125 7.81 -7.50 1.84
N ASP A 126 6.63 -6.95 2.08
CA ASP A 126 5.64 -7.55 2.99
C ASP A 126 4.21 -7.26 2.50
N VAL A 127 3.31 -8.20 2.80
CA VAL A 127 1.87 -8.09 2.56
C VAL A 127 1.17 -7.93 3.91
N VAL A 128 0.31 -6.94 4.03
CA VAL A 128 -0.42 -6.61 5.24
C VAL A 128 -1.90 -6.80 4.97
N CYS A 129 -2.53 -7.71 5.70
CA CYS A 129 -3.97 -7.97 5.63
C CYS A 129 -4.58 -7.73 7.01
N GLN A 130 -5.59 -6.87 7.09
CA GLN A 130 -6.21 -6.49 8.36
C GLN A 130 -7.72 -6.38 8.22
N ILE A 131 -8.48 -6.91 9.19
CA ILE A 131 -9.92 -6.67 9.27
C ILE A 131 -10.15 -5.51 10.22
N VAL A 132 -10.77 -4.46 9.69
CA VAL A 132 -10.87 -3.16 10.34
C VAL A 132 -12.30 -2.65 10.27
N TYR A 133 -12.72 -1.92 11.29
CA TYR A 133 -13.95 -1.13 11.27
C TYR A 133 -13.70 0.28 11.81
N ALA A 134 -14.54 1.24 11.44
CA ALA A 134 -14.32 2.63 11.83
C ALA A 134 -15.06 2.98 13.13
N LYS A 135 -14.43 3.77 14.00
CA LYS A 135 -15.05 4.51 15.10
C LYS A 135 -14.65 5.99 15.02
N LEU A 136 -15.26 6.84 15.86
CA LEU A 136 -14.96 8.28 15.91
C LEU A 136 -13.52 8.58 16.31
N GLN A 137 -12.96 7.84 17.27
CA GLN A 137 -11.56 7.99 17.71
C GLN A 137 -10.56 7.56 16.62
N GLY A 138 -10.95 6.62 15.76
CA GLY A 138 -10.09 6.03 14.77
C GLY A 138 -10.59 4.66 14.32
N ASP A 139 -9.78 4.01 13.51
CA ASP A 139 -10.05 2.67 13.00
C ASP A 139 -9.62 1.62 14.01
N PHE A 140 -10.50 0.68 14.32
CA PHE A 140 -10.24 -0.43 15.23
C PHE A 140 -9.94 -1.67 14.41
N VAL A 141 -8.80 -2.31 14.69
CA VAL A 141 -8.37 -3.54 14.01
C VAL A 141 -8.91 -4.74 14.81
N LEU A 142 -9.70 -5.58 14.16
CA LEU A 142 -10.24 -6.81 14.76
C LEU A 142 -9.18 -7.91 14.80
N ALA A 143 -8.50 -8.12 13.67
CA ALA A 143 -7.37 -9.03 13.51
C ALA A 143 -6.44 -8.55 12.38
N SER A 144 -5.21 -9.03 12.41
CA SER A 144 -4.17 -8.74 11.43
C SER A 144 -3.37 -10.00 11.10
N ALA A 145 -2.89 -10.09 9.86
CA ALA A 145 -1.84 -11.01 9.45
C ALA A 145 -0.85 -10.28 8.54
N TYR A 146 0.36 -10.83 8.51
CA TYR A 146 1.48 -10.29 7.76
C TYR A 146 2.19 -11.43 7.02
N ALA A 147 2.79 -11.13 5.86
CA ALA A 147 3.48 -12.18 5.10
C ALA A 147 4.74 -12.67 5.81
N HIS A 148 5.42 -11.82 6.58
CA HIS A 148 6.59 -12.28 7.35
C HIS A 148 6.26 -13.35 8.41
N GLU A 149 4.98 -13.50 8.80
CA GLU A 149 4.54 -14.58 9.70
C GLU A 149 4.41 -15.93 8.98
N LEU A 150 4.30 -15.95 7.64
CA LEU A 150 4.17 -17.17 6.82
C LEU A 150 5.39 -18.09 6.93
N THR A 151 6.55 -17.54 7.31
CA THR A 151 7.76 -18.31 7.59
C THR A 151 7.56 -19.37 8.67
N LYS A 152 6.62 -19.16 9.60
CA LYS A 152 6.26 -20.15 10.63
C LYS A 152 5.44 -21.32 10.07
N TYR A 153 4.79 -21.10 8.93
CA TYR A 153 3.89 -22.04 8.29
C TYR A 153 4.56 -22.72 7.07
N GLY A 154 5.90 -22.76 7.02
CA GLY A 154 6.64 -23.46 5.95
C GLY A 154 7.04 -22.61 4.74
N VAL A 155 6.53 -21.38 4.59
CA VAL A 155 6.89 -20.52 3.43
C VAL A 155 8.26 -19.87 3.66
N LYS A 156 9.32 -20.48 3.11
CA LYS A 156 10.72 -20.03 3.30
C LYS A 156 11.11 -18.82 2.43
N GLY A 157 10.46 -18.64 1.28
CA GLY A 157 10.79 -17.62 0.28
C GLY A 157 9.57 -16.88 -0.29
N GLY A 158 9.80 -15.83 -1.10
CA GLY A 158 8.74 -15.28 -1.94
C GLY A 158 7.57 -14.54 -1.26
N LEU A 159 7.77 -13.91 -0.10
CA LEU A 159 6.69 -13.32 0.74
C LEU A 159 5.79 -12.24 0.11
N THR A 160 6.02 -11.84 -1.15
CA THR A 160 5.18 -10.86 -1.84
C THR A 160 4.61 -11.35 -3.16
N ASN A 161 4.79 -12.61 -3.53
CA ASN A 161 4.17 -13.16 -4.74
C ASN A 161 2.64 -13.29 -4.58
N TRP A 162 1.98 -13.81 -5.61
CA TRP A 162 0.53 -14.02 -5.60
C TRP A 162 0.13 -15.07 -4.55
N ALA A 163 0.84 -16.19 -4.49
CA ALA A 163 0.65 -17.29 -3.53
C ALA A 163 0.78 -16.85 -2.05
N ALA A 164 1.82 -16.07 -1.71
CA ALA A 164 1.97 -15.52 -0.37
C ALA A 164 0.84 -14.53 -0.02
N ALA A 165 0.39 -13.71 -0.98
CA ALA A 165 -0.75 -12.83 -0.74
C ALA A 165 -2.03 -13.64 -0.47
N TYR A 166 -2.27 -14.71 -1.22
CA TYR A 166 -3.35 -15.67 -0.97
C TYR A 166 -3.27 -16.27 0.44
N ALA A 167 -2.12 -16.84 0.80
CA ALA A 167 -1.88 -17.42 2.12
C ALA A 167 -2.09 -16.40 3.26
N THR A 168 -1.63 -15.15 3.10
CA THR A 168 -1.91 -14.11 4.12
C THR A 168 -3.40 -13.79 4.25
N GLY A 169 -4.15 -13.84 3.16
CA GLY A 169 -5.61 -13.66 3.17
C GLY A 169 -6.31 -14.77 3.95
N LEU A 170 -5.94 -16.02 3.65
CA LEU A 170 -6.40 -17.22 4.34
C LEU A 170 -6.13 -17.14 5.84
N LEU A 171 -4.93 -16.71 6.20
CA LEU A 171 -4.50 -16.55 7.59
C LEU A 171 -5.36 -15.53 8.36
N VAL A 172 -5.66 -14.37 7.76
CA VAL A 172 -6.56 -13.39 8.40
C VAL A 172 -7.96 -13.95 8.58
N ALA A 173 -8.48 -14.67 7.59
CA ALA A 173 -9.81 -15.27 7.63
C ALA A 173 -9.93 -16.26 8.79
N ARG A 174 -9.05 -17.26 8.85
CA ARG A 174 -9.05 -18.26 9.93
C ARG A 174 -8.83 -17.63 11.29
N ARG A 175 -7.99 -16.60 11.41
CA ARG A 175 -7.84 -15.82 12.67
C ARG A 175 -9.12 -15.16 13.13
N VAL A 176 -9.84 -14.51 12.24
CA VAL A 176 -11.09 -13.82 12.59
C VAL A 176 -12.18 -14.83 12.96
N LEU A 177 -12.33 -15.90 12.19
CA LEU A 177 -13.32 -16.93 12.49
C LEU A 177 -13.03 -17.64 13.81
N THR A 178 -11.78 -17.98 14.09
CA THR A 178 -11.37 -18.57 15.38
C THR A 178 -11.68 -17.61 16.54
N LYS A 179 -11.35 -16.32 16.38
CA LYS A 179 -11.63 -15.29 17.40
C LYS A 179 -13.13 -15.07 17.66
N LEU A 180 -13.97 -15.35 16.68
CA LEU A 180 -15.43 -15.23 16.76
C LEU A 180 -16.14 -16.55 17.08
N GLY A 181 -15.42 -17.68 17.18
CA GLY A 181 -16.01 -19.00 17.38
C GLY A 181 -16.82 -19.52 16.18
N LEU A 182 -16.42 -19.14 14.97
CA LEU A 182 -17.09 -19.51 13.71
C LEU A 182 -16.22 -20.40 12.80
N ALA A 183 -15.07 -20.87 13.30
CA ALA A 183 -14.08 -21.60 12.49
C ALA A 183 -14.59 -22.95 11.95
N ASP A 184 -15.39 -23.66 12.75
CA ASP A 184 -15.93 -25.00 12.42
C ASP A 184 -17.18 -24.91 11.54
N LYS A 185 -17.91 -23.78 11.58
CA LYS A 185 -19.15 -23.60 10.81
C LYS A 185 -18.88 -23.17 9.37
N TYR A 186 -17.82 -22.38 9.19
CA TYR A 186 -17.41 -21.86 7.90
C TYR A 186 -15.95 -22.21 7.66
N GLU A 187 -15.71 -23.45 7.27
CA GLU A 187 -14.38 -23.94 6.89
C GLU A 187 -13.90 -23.31 5.58
N GLY A 188 -14.86 -23.02 4.69
CA GLY A 188 -14.60 -22.46 3.37
C GLY A 188 -14.20 -23.56 2.38
N VAL A 189 -13.36 -23.20 1.42
CA VAL A 189 -12.84 -24.16 0.42
C VAL A 189 -11.57 -24.78 0.99
N THR A 190 -11.56 -26.11 1.18
CA THR A 190 -10.40 -26.86 1.72
C THR A 190 -9.28 -26.99 0.69
N GLU A 191 -9.65 -27.34 -0.54
CA GLU A 191 -8.73 -27.53 -1.65
C GLU A 191 -9.00 -26.45 -2.71
N PRO A 192 -8.10 -25.47 -2.88
CA PRO A 192 -8.33 -24.38 -3.81
C PRO A 192 -8.14 -24.82 -5.27
N ASP A 193 -9.24 -25.19 -5.91
CA ASP A 193 -9.30 -25.55 -7.35
C ASP A 193 -9.32 -24.35 -8.30
N GLY A 194 -9.23 -23.13 -7.78
CA GLY A 194 -9.34 -21.92 -8.60
C GLY A 194 -10.77 -21.56 -9.02
N THR A 195 -11.79 -22.31 -8.57
CA THR A 195 -13.20 -21.93 -8.77
C THR A 195 -13.61 -20.82 -7.81
N ILE A 196 -14.58 -19.99 -8.20
CA ILE A 196 -15.07 -18.87 -7.37
C ILE A 196 -16.33 -19.31 -6.64
N ALA A 197 -16.12 -19.81 -5.42
CA ALA A 197 -17.19 -20.04 -4.47
C ALA A 197 -17.30 -18.84 -3.51
N MET A 198 -18.53 -18.34 -3.32
CA MET A 198 -18.84 -17.45 -2.20
C MET A 198 -19.35 -18.28 -1.03
N THR A 199 -18.99 -17.90 0.19
CA THR A 199 -19.49 -18.58 1.39
C THR A 199 -20.97 -18.24 1.60
N GLU A 200 -21.85 -19.21 1.41
CA GLU A 200 -23.28 -19.06 1.62
C GLU A 200 -23.65 -19.18 3.11
N ALA A 201 -24.87 -18.74 3.45
CA ALA A 201 -25.36 -18.86 4.81
C ALA A 201 -25.96 -20.25 5.04
N VAL A 202 -25.36 -21.00 5.97
CA VAL A 202 -25.93 -22.25 6.49
C VAL A 202 -27.18 -21.94 7.35
N GLU A 203 -28.24 -22.73 7.19
CA GLU A 203 -29.55 -22.49 7.82
C GLU A 203 -29.50 -22.52 9.36
N ASP A 204 -28.74 -23.45 9.95
CA ASP A 204 -28.62 -23.62 11.41
C ASP A 204 -27.44 -22.86 12.04
N ALA A 205 -26.79 -21.95 11.29
CA ALA A 205 -25.63 -21.20 11.74
C ALA A 205 -25.83 -19.67 11.73
N PRO A 206 -25.09 -18.92 12.58
CA PRO A 206 -25.00 -17.48 12.45
C PRO A 206 -24.47 -17.12 11.07
N ARG A 207 -25.06 -16.12 10.40
CA ARG A 207 -24.64 -15.65 9.07
C ARG A 207 -23.11 -15.49 8.93
N PRO A 208 -22.56 -15.77 7.74
CA PRO A 208 -21.11 -15.71 7.52
C PRO A 208 -20.57 -14.29 7.75
N PHE A 209 -19.32 -14.21 8.18
CA PHE A 209 -18.69 -12.93 8.49
C PHE A 209 -18.49 -12.09 7.23
N LYS A 210 -19.32 -11.05 7.09
CA LYS A 210 -19.28 -10.16 5.92
C LYS A 210 -18.19 -9.10 6.07
N CYS A 211 -17.27 -9.04 5.11
CA CYS A 211 -16.33 -7.92 5.00
C CYS A 211 -16.16 -7.40 3.57
N PHE A 212 -15.76 -6.14 3.44
CA PHE A 212 -15.57 -5.47 2.14
C PHE A 212 -14.09 -5.22 1.86
N LEU A 213 -13.63 -5.43 0.63
CA LEU A 213 -12.24 -5.15 0.27
C LEU A 213 -11.94 -3.65 0.29
N ASP A 214 -10.89 -3.25 1.00
CA ASP A 214 -10.29 -1.92 0.95
C ASP A 214 -8.92 -2.01 0.26
N VAL A 215 -8.90 -1.64 -1.03
CA VAL A 215 -7.70 -1.61 -1.90
C VAL A 215 -6.81 -0.38 -1.66
N GLY A 216 -7.36 0.68 -1.08
CA GLY A 216 -6.68 1.95 -0.89
C GLY A 216 -6.39 2.68 -2.20
N LEU A 217 -5.11 2.92 -2.50
CA LEU A 217 -4.65 3.63 -3.69
C LEU A 217 -4.09 2.70 -4.77
N LYS A 218 -4.07 1.38 -4.52
CA LYS A 218 -3.56 0.42 -5.49
C LYS A 218 -4.52 0.36 -6.68
N ARG A 219 -3.98 0.33 -7.90
CA ARG A 219 -4.77 0.18 -9.13
C ARG A 219 -5.42 -1.21 -9.14
N THR A 220 -6.71 -1.26 -9.46
CA THR A 220 -7.50 -2.47 -9.62
C THR A 220 -7.37 -3.01 -11.06
N SER A 221 -6.20 -3.55 -11.39
CA SER A 221 -5.97 -4.29 -12.64
C SER A 221 -6.25 -5.77 -12.46
N THR A 222 -6.51 -6.48 -13.55
CA THR A 222 -6.56 -7.95 -13.59
C THR A 222 -5.22 -8.52 -13.12
N GLY A 223 -5.26 -9.66 -12.41
CA GLY A 223 -4.05 -10.30 -11.86
C GLY A 223 -3.38 -9.56 -10.69
N SER A 224 -3.98 -8.48 -10.17
CA SER A 224 -3.41 -7.76 -9.03
C SER A 224 -3.40 -8.65 -7.78
N ARG A 225 -2.25 -8.73 -7.11
CA ARG A 225 -2.05 -9.48 -5.85
C ARG A 225 -3.01 -9.07 -4.72
N VAL A 226 -3.64 -7.89 -4.79
CA VAL A 226 -4.69 -7.50 -3.84
C VAL A 226 -5.88 -8.47 -3.89
N PHE A 227 -6.22 -8.93 -5.10
CA PHE A 227 -7.30 -9.88 -5.28
C PHE A 227 -6.90 -11.30 -4.87
N ALA A 228 -5.60 -11.64 -4.87
CA ALA A 228 -5.09 -12.88 -4.27
C ALA A 228 -5.42 -12.96 -2.78
N ALA A 229 -5.08 -11.91 -2.03
CA ALA A 229 -5.39 -11.83 -0.59
C ALA A 229 -6.90 -11.82 -0.31
N MET A 230 -7.71 -11.25 -1.21
CA MET A 230 -9.16 -11.32 -1.14
C MET A 230 -9.66 -12.75 -1.37
N LYS A 231 -9.12 -13.46 -2.37
CA LYS A 231 -9.49 -14.84 -2.71
C LYS A 231 -9.15 -15.79 -1.57
N GLY A 232 -7.93 -15.71 -1.02
CA GLY A 232 -7.57 -16.50 0.16
C GLY A 232 -8.42 -16.18 1.39
N ALA A 233 -8.82 -14.91 1.57
CA ALA A 233 -9.74 -14.55 2.65
C ALA A 233 -11.16 -15.09 2.43
N SER A 234 -11.62 -15.16 1.18
CA SER A 234 -12.91 -15.77 0.81
C SER A 234 -12.90 -17.28 1.02
N ASP A 235 -11.87 -17.95 0.51
CA ASP A 235 -11.68 -19.41 0.63
C ASP A 235 -11.47 -19.84 2.07
N GLY A 236 -10.96 -18.94 2.93
CA GLY A 236 -10.84 -19.16 4.36
C GLY A 236 -12.15 -19.02 5.15
N GLY A 237 -13.29 -18.79 4.50
CA GLY A 237 -14.62 -18.77 5.13
C GLY A 237 -15.23 -17.38 5.36
N LEU A 238 -14.60 -16.28 4.88
CA LEU A 238 -15.21 -14.95 4.98
C LEU A 238 -16.09 -14.64 3.77
N PHE A 239 -17.23 -14.00 4.04
CA PHE A 239 -18.08 -13.52 2.97
C PHE A 239 -17.59 -12.16 2.45
N ILE A 240 -16.85 -12.18 1.34
CA ILE A 240 -16.42 -10.98 0.61
C ILE A 240 -17.16 -10.93 -0.73
N PRO A 241 -18.02 -9.93 -0.98
CA PRO A 241 -18.68 -9.82 -2.27
C PRO A 241 -17.67 -9.38 -3.34
N HIS A 242 -17.44 -10.23 -4.34
CA HIS A 242 -16.52 -9.98 -5.45
C HIS A 242 -17.01 -10.65 -6.74
N GLY A 243 -16.38 -10.36 -7.86
CA GLY A 243 -16.66 -11.00 -9.15
C GLY A 243 -15.38 -11.52 -9.79
N GLU A 244 -15.52 -12.26 -10.89
CA GLU A 244 -14.45 -13.07 -11.48
C GLU A 244 -13.46 -12.26 -12.32
N GLN A 245 -13.90 -11.12 -12.82
CA GLN A 245 -13.23 -10.26 -13.81
C GLN A 245 -11.82 -9.79 -13.46
N ARG A 246 -11.38 -9.91 -12.20
CA ARG A 246 -10.10 -9.35 -11.73
C ARG A 246 -9.06 -10.41 -11.37
N PHE A 247 -9.40 -11.68 -11.49
CA PHE A 247 -8.46 -12.77 -11.27
C PHE A 247 -7.51 -12.97 -12.46
N PRO A 248 -6.31 -13.54 -12.24
CA PRO A 248 -5.50 -14.06 -13.34
C PRO A 248 -6.27 -15.19 -14.05
N GLY A 249 -6.10 -15.32 -15.36
CA GLY A 249 -6.85 -16.29 -16.18
C GLY A 249 -8.22 -15.82 -16.66
N TYR A 250 -8.66 -14.61 -16.29
CA TYR A 250 -9.91 -14.05 -16.83
C TYR A 250 -9.70 -13.49 -18.23
N ASP A 251 -10.40 -14.04 -19.21
CA ASP A 251 -10.46 -13.48 -20.56
C ASP A 251 -11.58 -12.44 -20.65
N ALA A 252 -11.23 -11.24 -21.13
CA ALA A 252 -12.18 -10.15 -21.31
C ALA A 252 -13.10 -10.36 -22.52
N GLU A 253 -12.65 -11.12 -23.52
CA GLU A 253 -13.40 -11.38 -24.75
C GLU A 253 -14.41 -12.51 -24.55
N ALA A 254 -13.95 -13.68 -24.10
CA ALA A 254 -14.83 -14.80 -23.76
C ALA A 254 -15.68 -14.55 -22.51
N LYS A 255 -15.26 -13.63 -21.62
CA LYS A 255 -15.86 -13.38 -20.29
C LYS A 255 -15.88 -14.62 -19.39
N GLU A 256 -14.93 -15.52 -19.62
CA GLU A 256 -14.77 -16.76 -18.89
C GLU A 256 -13.48 -16.71 -18.06
N LEU A 257 -13.51 -17.36 -16.91
CA LEU A 257 -12.35 -17.53 -16.05
C LEU A 257 -11.77 -18.93 -16.25
N ASP A 258 -10.50 -18.97 -16.61
CA ASP A 258 -9.72 -20.19 -16.55
C ASP A 258 -9.35 -20.50 -15.08
N SER A 259 -10.01 -21.52 -14.51
CA SER A 259 -9.76 -21.97 -13.13
C SER A 259 -8.41 -22.65 -12.97
N GLU A 260 -7.86 -23.27 -14.01
CA GLU A 260 -6.56 -23.96 -13.94
C GLU A 260 -5.43 -22.94 -13.83
N VAL A 261 -5.51 -21.85 -14.60
CA VAL A 261 -4.59 -20.72 -14.46
C VAL A 261 -4.73 -20.08 -13.07
N LEU A 262 -5.94 -19.93 -12.53
CA LEU A 262 -6.07 -19.37 -11.18
C LEU A 262 -5.45 -20.31 -10.13
N ARG A 263 -5.66 -21.62 -10.25
CA ARG A 263 -5.05 -22.64 -9.38
C ARG A 263 -3.53 -22.59 -9.44
N SER A 264 -2.92 -22.52 -10.62
CA SER A 264 -1.47 -22.42 -10.76
C SER A 264 -0.93 -21.15 -10.09
N TYR A 265 -1.65 -20.02 -10.15
CA TYR A 265 -1.26 -18.80 -9.45
C TYR A 265 -1.35 -18.91 -7.91
N ILE A 266 -2.31 -19.67 -7.39
CA ILE A 266 -2.47 -19.93 -5.94
C ILE A 266 -1.26 -20.67 -5.39
N TYR A 267 -0.81 -21.71 -6.09
CA TYR A 267 0.34 -22.54 -5.69
C TYR A 267 1.70 -22.04 -6.19
N GLY A 268 1.72 -20.93 -6.93
CA GLY A 268 2.97 -20.31 -7.38
C GLY A 268 3.59 -20.93 -8.62
N GLY A 269 2.83 -21.64 -9.46
CA GLY A 269 3.26 -22.20 -10.73
C GLY A 269 3.97 -21.18 -11.64
N HIS A 270 3.41 -19.96 -11.77
CA HIS A 270 4.07 -18.87 -12.50
C HIS A 270 5.48 -18.49 -11.99
N VAL A 271 5.77 -18.74 -10.70
CA VAL A 271 7.11 -18.55 -10.14
C VAL A 271 7.99 -19.74 -10.47
N ALA A 272 7.47 -20.96 -10.36
CA ALA A 272 8.15 -22.19 -10.75
C ALA A 272 8.55 -22.17 -12.23
N ASP A 273 7.61 -21.81 -13.13
CA ASP A 273 7.86 -21.68 -14.57
C ASP A 273 8.96 -20.65 -14.85
N TYR A 274 8.97 -19.54 -14.10
CA TYR A 274 10.01 -18.52 -14.25
C TYR A 274 11.37 -18.95 -13.68
N MET A 275 11.37 -19.81 -12.66
CA MET A 275 12.61 -20.44 -12.17
C MET A 275 13.18 -21.38 -13.23
N ARG A 276 12.38 -22.29 -13.78
CA ARG A 276 12.80 -23.22 -14.86
C ARG A 276 13.33 -22.47 -16.08
N TYR A 277 12.59 -21.47 -16.55
CA TYR A 277 13.02 -20.63 -17.68
C TYR A 277 14.38 -19.94 -17.43
N LEU A 278 14.61 -19.44 -16.21
CA LEU A 278 15.87 -18.77 -15.88
C LEU A 278 17.04 -19.74 -15.67
N GLU A 279 16.78 -20.96 -15.21
CA GLU A 279 17.80 -22.01 -15.09
C GLU A 279 18.32 -22.42 -16.49
N GLU A 280 17.44 -22.52 -17.48
CA GLU A 280 17.79 -22.87 -18.85
C GLU A 280 18.51 -21.73 -19.60
N GLU A 281 18.03 -20.49 -19.46
CA GLU A 281 18.54 -19.36 -20.25
C GLU A 281 19.75 -18.65 -19.62
N ASP A 282 19.73 -18.41 -18.30
CA ASP A 282 20.69 -17.53 -17.61
C ASP A 282 20.85 -17.87 -16.11
N ASP A 283 21.71 -18.86 -15.80
CA ASP A 283 22.02 -19.28 -14.42
C ASP A 283 22.50 -18.12 -13.51
N ASP A 284 23.25 -17.16 -14.05
CA ASP A 284 23.66 -15.96 -13.31
C ASP A 284 22.49 -15.08 -12.86
N LYS A 285 21.43 -14.98 -13.69
CA LYS A 285 20.22 -14.24 -13.33
C LYS A 285 19.40 -15.05 -12.33
N TYR A 286 19.33 -16.35 -12.50
CA TYR A 286 18.69 -17.27 -11.56
C TYR A 286 19.27 -17.12 -10.15
N LYS A 287 20.59 -17.26 -10.00
CA LYS A 287 21.31 -17.09 -8.72
C LYS A 287 21.06 -15.73 -8.09
N LYS A 288 21.00 -14.65 -8.88
CA LYS A 288 20.73 -13.29 -8.37
C LYS A 288 19.30 -13.12 -7.88
N GLN A 289 18.31 -13.54 -8.66
CA GLN A 289 16.90 -13.34 -8.33
C GLN A 289 16.41 -14.28 -7.23
N PHE A 290 16.80 -15.55 -7.31
CA PHE A 290 16.33 -16.62 -6.45
C PHE A 290 17.35 -17.05 -5.38
N SER A 291 18.38 -16.24 -5.10
CA SER A 291 19.37 -16.46 -4.04
C SER A 291 18.79 -16.96 -2.71
N LYS A 292 17.61 -16.46 -2.30
CA LYS A 292 16.94 -16.89 -1.07
C LYS A 292 16.27 -18.26 -1.16
N PHE A 293 15.76 -18.63 -2.33
CA PHE A 293 15.20 -19.95 -2.59
C PHE A 293 16.32 -20.99 -2.63
N ILE A 294 17.41 -20.68 -3.33
CA ILE A 294 18.63 -21.52 -3.35
C ILE A 294 19.19 -21.71 -1.93
N ALA A 295 19.31 -20.62 -1.15
CA ALA A 295 19.76 -20.71 0.24
C ALA A 295 18.82 -21.50 1.16
N ALA A 296 17.55 -21.64 0.79
CA ALA A 296 16.55 -22.40 1.52
C ALA A 296 16.39 -23.85 1.01
N GLY A 297 17.07 -24.21 -0.09
CA GLY A 297 16.94 -25.49 -0.77
C GLY A 297 15.53 -25.75 -1.29
N VAL A 298 14.95 -24.77 -2.01
CA VAL A 298 13.61 -24.88 -2.61
C VAL A 298 13.76 -24.87 -4.12
N GLU A 299 13.42 -25.99 -4.76
CA GLU A 299 13.41 -26.15 -6.21
C GLU A 299 12.05 -25.71 -6.81
N PRO A 300 11.95 -25.54 -8.14
CA PRO A 300 10.70 -25.12 -8.78
C PRO A 300 9.52 -26.07 -8.49
N ASP A 301 9.80 -27.37 -8.42
CA ASP A 301 8.79 -28.42 -8.25
C ASP A 301 8.26 -28.48 -6.81
N ASP A 302 9.09 -28.14 -5.82
CA ASP A 302 8.73 -28.13 -4.39
C ASP A 302 7.76 -26.99 -4.02
N LEU A 303 7.60 -25.98 -4.89
CA LEU A 303 6.82 -24.78 -4.56
C LEU A 303 5.34 -25.08 -4.31
N GLU A 304 4.76 -26.00 -5.09
CA GLU A 304 3.36 -26.37 -4.94
C GLU A 304 3.11 -27.06 -3.60
N GLU A 305 3.92 -28.06 -3.26
CA GLU A 305 3.86 -28.80 -2.00
C GLU A 305 4.06 -27.86 -0.80
N MET A 306 5.05 -26.96 -0.87
CA MET A 306 5.31 -25.96 0.16
C MET A 306 4.07 -25.09 0.47
N TYR A 307 3.33 -24.66 -0.56
CA TYR A 307 2.12 -23.86 -0.35
C TYR A 307 0.93 -24.69 0.13
N GLN A 308 0.78 -25.93 -0.33
CA GLN A 308 -0.24 -26.86 0.19
C GLN A 308 -0.04 -27.12 1.69
N GLU A 309 1.18 -27.45 2.11
CA GLU A 309 1.56 -27.62 3.51
C GLU A 309 1.28 -26.34 4.31
N ALA A 310 1.63 -25.18 3.76
CA ALA A 310 1.37 -23.91 4.41
C ALA A 310 -0.12 -23.64 4.61
N HIS A 311 -0.97 -23.97 3.64
CA HIS A 311 -2.43 -23.81 3.76
C HIS A 311 -2.98 -24.73 4.86
N ASN A 312 -2.52 -25.97 4.93
CA ASN A 312 -2.91 -26.92 5.97
C ASN A 312 -2.43 -26.48 7.36
N ALA A 313 -1.19 -26.02 7.48
CA ALA A 313 -0.64 -25.49 8.72
C ALA A 313 -1.38 -24.22 9.21
N ILE A 314 -1.80 -23.34 8.28
CA ILE A 314 -2.60 -22.16 8.61
C ILE A 314 -3.99 -22.55 9.14
N ARG A 315 -4.59 -23.60 8.58
CA ARG A 315 -5.90 -24.10 9.05
C ARG A 315 -5.80 -24.77 10.41
N ALA A 316 -4.71 -25.50 10.67
CA ALA A 316 -4.45 -26.13 11.96
C ALA A 316 -4.28 -25.08 13.08
N ASP A 317 -3.36 -24.12 12.91
CA ASP A 317 -3.02 -23.15 13.97
C ASP A 317 -3.00 -21.69 13.48
N PRO A 318 -4.16 -21.04 13.37
CA PRO A 318 -4.22 -19.65 12.92
C PRO A 318 -3.80 -18.64 14.01
N VAL A 319 -3.59 -19.05 15.27
CA VAL A 319 -3.45 -18.13 16.41
C VAL A 319 -2.23 -17.22 16.29
N HIS A 320 -2.40 -15.92 16.58
CA HIS A 320 -1.30 -14.96 16.57
C HIS A 320 -0.44 -15.09 17.84
N VAL A 321 0.81 -15.52 17.68
CA VAL A 321 1.81 -15.54 18.76
C VAL A 321 2.62 -14.23 18.74
N PRO A 322 2.49 -13.37 19.77
CA PRO A 322 3.22 -12.11 19.84
C PRO A 322 4.72 -12.35 20.07
N THR A 323 5.57 -11.51 19.46
CA THR A 323 7.01 -11.58 19.67
C THR A 323 7.40 -11.06 21.06
N GLN A 324 8.27 -11.81 21.75
CA GLN A 324 8.81 -11.39 23.04
C GLN A 324 9.79 -10.23 22.82
N LYS A 325 9.48 -9.06 23.40
CA LYS A 325 10.34 -7.87 23.31
C LYS A 325 11.00 -7.61 24.65
N LYS A 326 12.33 -7.48 24.65
CA LYS A 326 13.10 -7.02 25.81
C LYS A 326 12.72 -5.57 26.09
N LYS A 327 12.03 -5.31 27.22
CA LYS A 327 11.83 -3.95 27.71
C LYS A 327 13.11 -3.49 28.42
N PRO A 328 13.52 -2.22 28.27
CA PRO A 328 14.64 -1.68 29.05
C PRO A 328 14.32 -1.80 30.55
N ALA A 329 15.35 -1.98 31.37
CA ALA A 329 15.17 -2.09 32.81
C ALA A 329 14.56 -0.80 33.38
N ALA A 330 13.86 -0.89 34.51
CA ALA A 330 13.24 0.27 35.14
C ALA A 330 14.32 1.33 35.47
N GLY A 331 14.19 2.53 34.90
CA GLY A 331 15.15 3.63 35.06
C GLY A 331 16.18 3.78 33.94
N GLU A 332 16.30 2.79 33.04
CA GLU A 332 17.23 2.87 31.91
C GLU A 332 16.66 3.79 30.81
N LYS A 333 17.36 4.91 30.56
CA LYS A 333 16.95 5.89 29.55
C LYS A 333 17.17 5.33 28.15
N VAL A 334 16.08 5.15 27.40
CA VAL A 334 16.16 4.85 25.96
C VAL A 334 16.95 5.96 25.26
N LYS A 335 18.02 5.58 24.55
CA LYS A 335 18.80 6.52 23.72
C LYS A 335 17.89 7.11 22.64
N ASN A 336 17.61 8.41 22.76
CA ASN A 336 16.84 9.14 21.76
C ASN A 336 17.80 9.82 20.77
N ASN A 337 17.90 9.27 19.56
CA ASN A 337 18.76 9.79 18.49
C ASN A 337 18.20 11.06 17.82
N TYR A 338 17.01 11.52 18.24
CA TYR A 338 16.38 12.71 17.69
C TYR A 338 16.94 13.98 18.33
N LYS A 339 17.35 14.94 17.48
CA LYS A 339 17.68 16.29 17.92
C LYS A 339 16.45 16.92 18.56
N ARG A 340 16.52 17.23 19.87
CA ARG A 340 15.44 17.92 20.58
C ARG A 340 15.26 19.33 20.01
N ARG A 341 14.02 19.80 19.95
CA ARG A 341 13.74 21.19 19.54
C ARG A 341 14.41 22.14 20.55
N LEU A 342 15.19 23.10 20.03
CA LEU A 342 15.83 24.12 20.86
C LEU A 342 14.78 24.88 21.67
N ASN A 343 15.07 25.12 22.95
CA ASN A 343 14.23 25.96 23.79
C ASN A 343 14.39 27.43 23.40
N LEU A 344 13.44 28.29 23.81
CA LEU A 344 13.42 29.71 23.48
C LEU A 344 14.72 30.42 23.89
N LYS A 345 15.22 30.16 25.10
CA LYS A 345 16.49 30.73 25.61
C LYS A 345 17.67 30.36 24.72
N GLN A 346 17.77 29.09 24.32
CA GLN A 346 18.83 28.63 23.42
C GLN A 346 18.74 29.29 22.04
N ARG A 347 17.52 29.52 21.52
CA ARG A 347 17.33 30.22 20.24
C ARG A 347 17.73 31.69 20.34
N LYS A 348 17.30 32.40 21.40
CA LYS A 348 17.66 33.82 21.62
C LYS A 348 19.17 34.00 21.75
N ASN A 349 19.82 33.15 22.55
CA ASN A 349 21.28 33.19 22.72
C ASN A 349 22.00 32.93 21.39
N LYS A 350 21.53 31.97 20.58
CA LYS A 350 22.11 31.72 19.25
C LYS A 350 21.98 32.93 18.32
N VAL A 351 20.86 33.64 18.35
CA VAL A 351 20.67 34.86 17.55
C VAL A 351 21.64 35.95 18.01
N GLN A 352 21.73 36.19 19.32
CA GLN A 352 22.65 37.19 19.88
C GLN A 352 24.11 36.88 19.55
N GLN A 353 24.54 35.62 19.66
CA GLN A 353 25.89 35.20 19.28
C GLN A 353 26.17 35.44 17.79
N LYS A 354 25.19 35.18 16.91
CA LYS A 354 25.33 35.45 15.48
C LYS A 354 25.43 36.94 15.16
N LEU A 355 24.62 37.78 15.80
CA LEU A 355 24.66 39.24 15.61
C LEU A 355 26.03 39.79 16.05
N LYS A 356 26.50 39.40 17.23
CA LYS A 356 27.82 39.82 17.75
C LYS A 356 28.97 39.38 16.84
N ALA A 357 28.92 38.15 16.33
CA ALA A 357 29.93 37.65 15.39
C ALA A 357 29.92 38.41 14.07
N PHE A 358 28.74 38.83 13.59
CA PHE A 358 28.60 39.63 12.37
C PHE A 358 29.13 41.06 12.58
N GLU A 359 28.76 41.71 13.68
CA GLU A 359 29.29 43.03 14.06
C GLU A 359 30.82 43.00 14.18
N ALA A 360 31.39 41.94 14.77
CA ALA A 360 32.84 41.77 14.87
C ALA A 360 33.52 41.58 13.50
N LYS A 361 32.86 40.90 12.53
CA LYS A 361 33.37 40.76 11.15
C LYS A 361 33.28 42.05 10.34
N LEU A 362 32.34 42.93 10.66
CA LEU A 362 32.17 44.24 10.01
C LEU A 362 33.19 45.27 10.52
N ALA A 363 33.60 45.11 11.78
CA ALA A 363 34.58 45.99 12.43
C ALA A 363 36.03 45.58 12.17
N ALA A 364 36.26 44.35 11.72
CA ALA A 364 37.55 43.84 11.24
C ALA A 364 37.66 44.09 9.73
#